data_AF-A0A961W737-F1
#
_entry.id   AF-A0A961W737-F1
#
_cell.length_a   1.000
_cell.length_b   1.000
_cell.length_c   1.000
_cell.angle_alpha   90.00
_cell.angle_beta   90.00
_cell.angle_gamma   90.00
#
_symmetry.space_group_name_H-M   'P 1'
#
loop_
_entity.id
_entity.type
_entity.pdbx_description
1 polymer ?
#
loop_
_entity_poly.entity_id
_entity_poly.type
_entity_poly.pdbx_seq_one_letter_code
_entity_poly.pdbx_strand_id
1 'polypeptide(L)'
;GVAPYYAYPGFHEPNGTGEALIGASALASLESDLAAIVETVLAREAARALAEAEFANAVALRRLVETRGAELFAFPEDVLSAAKTAAEDVYEAFAARGADEAAVVRSYFGVRDLLSDWSSVSVQRYLAARG
;
A
#
# COMPACT_ATOMS: atom_id res chain seq x y z
N GLY A 1 -18.39 12.73 15.58
CA GLY A 1 -17.69 13.45 14.50
C GLY A 1 -18.67 13.78 13.39
N VAL A 2 -18.22 14.44 12.31
CA VAL A 2 -19.07 14.67 11.11
C VAL A 2 -19.29 13.40 10.27
N ALA A 3 -18.48 12.35 10.48
CA ALA A 3 -18.68 11.00 9.97
C ALA A 3 -18.53 10.00 11.14
N PRO A 4 -19.57 9.22 11.48
CA PRO A 4 -19.51 8.28 12.60
C PRO A 4 -18.88 6.93 12.23
N TYR A 5 -18.98 6.51 10.96
CA TYR A 5 -18.51 5.21 10.49
C TYR A 5 -17.09 5.29 9.95
N TYR A 6 -16.27 4.31 10.33
CA TYR A 6 -14.92 4.10 9.81
C TYR A 6 -14.86 2.72 9.16
N ALA A 7 -14.89 2.69 7.82
CA ALA A 7 -14.96 1.45 7.06
C ALA A 7 -13.58 0.77 6.88
N TYR A 8 -13.55 -0.55 6.88
CA TYR A 8 -12.34 -1.36 6.66
C TYR A 8 -12.65 -2.66 5.87
N PRO A 9 -11.65 -3.28 5.21
CA PRO A 9 -10.30 -2.76 5.00
C PRO A 9 -10.30 -1.57 4.03
N GLY A 10 -9.23 -0.77 4.07
CA GLY A 10 -8.93 0.21 3.01
C GLY A 10 -8.48 -0.51 1.75
N PHE A 11 -9.43 -1.09 1.00
CA PHE A 11 -9.12 -1.93 -0.17
C PHE A 11 -8.67 -1.13 -1.40
N HIS A 12 -8.97 0.17 -1.46
CA HIS A 12 -8.72 1.05 -2.60
C HIS A 12 -7.26 1.52 -2.68
N GLU A 13 -6.60 1.66 -1.53
CA GLU A 13 -5.21 2.10 -1.42
C GLU A 13 -4.51 1.25 -0.35
N PRO A 14 -3.86 0.14 -0.72
CA PRO A 14 -2.99 -0.55 0.22
C PRO A 14 -1.89 0.44 0.65
N ASN A 15 -1.72 0.58 1.96
CA ASN A 15 -0.78 1.51 2.56
C ASN A 15 0.62 1.42 1.92
N GLY A 16 1.15 2.57 1.50
CA GLY A 16 2.50 2.70 0.96
C GLY A 16 3.26 3.82 1.67
N THR A 17 4.57 3.81 1.56
CA THR A 17 5.40 4.97 1.93
C THR A 17 5.32 6.05 0.85
N GLY A 18 5.83 7.25 1.13
CA GLY A 18 5.86 8.34 0.17
C GLY A 18 6.81 8.09 -1.00
N GLU A 19 6.56 8.78 -2.12
CA GLU A 19 7.46 8.82 -3.27
C GLU A 19 8.39 10.04 -3.17
N ALA A 20 9.67 9.87 -3.53
CA ALA A 20 10.62 10.94 -3.69
C ALA A 20 10.98 11.10 -5.17
N LEU A 21 10.73 12.29 -5.73
CA LEU A 21 11.06 12.61 -7.12
C LEU A 21 12.31 13.50 -7.17
N ILE A 22 13.29 13.10 -7.97
CA ILE A 22 14.53 13.85 -8.18
C ILE A 22 14.68 14.14 -9.68
N GLY A 23 15.08 15.37 -10.03
CA GLY A 23 15.39 15.71 -11.41
C GLY A 23 16.54 14.86 -11.94
N ALA A 24 16.32 14.16 -13.06
CA ALA A 24 17.30 13.22 -13.61
C ALA A 24 18.68 13.85 -13.86
N SER A 25 18.73 15.08 -14.38
CA SER A 25 19.98 15.82 -14.59
C SER A 25 20.69 16.18 -13.28
N ALA A 26 19.93 16.48 -12.22
CA ALA A 26 20.50 16.79 -10.91
C ALA A 26 21.12 15.54 -10.29
N LEU A 27 20.42 14.41 -10.33
CA LEU A 27 20.95 13.13 -9.85
C LEU A 27 22.21 12.72 -10.62
N ALA A 28 22.19 12.84 -11.95
CA ALA A 28 23.32 12.51 -12.81
C ALA A 28 24.53 13.46 -12.65
N SER A 29 24.33 14.65 -12.08
CA SER A 29 25.41 15.62 -11.84
C SER A 29 26.17 15.36 -10.53
N LEU A 30 25.66 14.47 -9.67
CA LEU A 30 26.31 14.13 -8.41
C LEU A 30 27.54 13.25 -8.65
N GLU A 31 28.54 13.40 -7.78
CA GLU A 31 29.61 12.42 -7.66
C GLU A 31 29.03 11.08 -7.19
N SER A 32 29.71 9.97 -7.52
CA SER A 32 29.17 8.63 -7.30
C SER A 32 28.88 8.30 -5.84
N ASP A 33 29.68 8.84 -4.92
CA ASP A 33 29.47 8.68 -3.48
C ASP A 33 28.23 9.46 -2.99
N LEU A 34 28.02 10.68 -3.49
CA LEU A 34 26.83 11.48 -3.19
C LEU A 34 25.56 10.85 -3.77
N ALA A 35 25.60 10.34 -5.00
CA ALA A 35 24.49 9.61 -5.59
C ALA A 35 24.12 8.37 -4.75
N ALA A 36 25.12 7.59 -4.33
CA ALA A 36 24.92 6.42 -3.48
C ALA A 36 24.35 6.79 -2.09
N ILE A 37 24.78 7.92 -1.51
CA ILE A 37 24.20 8.43 -0.25
C ILE A 37 22.73 8.77 -0.45
N VAL A 38 22.36 9.46 -1.53
CA VAL A 38 20.96 9.81 -1.83
C VAL A 38 20.10 8.55 -1.96
N GLU A 39 20.51 7.58 -2.77
CA GLU A 39 19.78 6.31 -2.93
C GLU A 39 19.61 5.57 -1.61
N THR A 40 20.66 5.51 -0.80
CA THR A 40 20.64 4.85 0.50
C THR A 40 19.68 5.54 1.47
N VAL A 41 19.73 6.87 1.55
CA VAL A 41 18.85 7.63 2.44
C VAL A 41 17.39 7.48 2.03
N LEU A 42 17.09 7.55 0.74
CA LEU A 42 15.72 7.36 0.25
C LEU A 42 15.18 5.97 0.56
N ALA A 43 15.96 4.92 0.31
CA ALA A 43 15.56 3.56 0.63
C ALA A 43 15.34 3.36 2.14
N ARG A 44 16.17 3.99 2.97
CA ARG A 44 16.06 3.93 4.44
C ARG A 44 14.83 4.67 4.95
N GLU A 45 14.58 5.87 4.46
CA GLU A 45 13.41 6.65 4.86
C GLU A 45 12.11 6.01 4.36
N ALA A 46 12.10 5.43 3.15
CA ALA A 46 10.97 4.67 2.64
C ALA A 46 10.56 3.54 3.61
N ALA A 47 11.53 2.74 4.07
CA ALA A 47 11.29 1.67 5.03
C ALA A 47 10.94 2.17 6.44
N ARG A 48 11.63 3.21 6.92
CA ARG A 48 11.41 3.80 8.25
C ARG A 48 10.02 4.42 8.36
N ALA A 49 9.62 5.23 7.39
CA ALA A 49 8.32 5.88 7.36
C ALA A 49 7.17 4.87 7.34
N LEU A 50 7.31 3.75 6.62
CA LEU A 50 6.30 2.69 6.63
C LEU A 50 6.12 2.08 8.03
N ALA A 51 7.22 1.79 8.73
CA ALA A 51 7.18 1.27 10.09
C ALA A 51 6.60 2.27 11.10
N GLU A 52 6.96 3.55 10.98
CA GLU A 52 6.41 4.62 11.81
C GLU A 52 4.90 4.82 11.57
N ALA A 53 4.47 4.77 10.30
CA ALA A 53 3.07 4.88 9.93
C ALA A 53 2.23 3.73 10.50
N GLU A 54 2.72 2.48 10.46
CA GLU A 54 2.03 1.33 11.04
C GLU A 54 1.73 1.53 12.54
N PHE A 55 2.74 1.94 13.31
CA PHE A 55 2.56 2.23 14.73
C PHE A 55 1.64 3.42 14.98
N ALA A 56 1.83 4.51 14.23
CA ALA A 56 1.00 5.72 14.35
C ALA A 56 -0.47 5.44 14.02
N ASN A 57 -0.73 4.63 13.00
CA ASN A 57 -2.08 4.21 12.60
C ASN A 57 -2.75 3.39 13.70
N ALA A 58 -2.05 2.43 14.32
CA ALA A 58 -2.59 1.65 15.43
C ALA A 58 -2.98 2.55 16.62
N VAL A 59 -2.12 3.51 16.99
CA VAL A 59 -2.42 4.49 18.04
C VAL A 59 -3.60 5.40 17.66
N ALA A 60 -3.65 5.86 16.41
CA ALA A 60 -4.70 6.74 15.91
C ALA A 60 -6.07 6.03 15.88
N LEU A 61 -6.13 4.79 15.38
CA LEU A 61 -7.34 3.98 15.34
C LEU A 61 -7.92 3.80 16.74
N ARG A 62 -7.07 3.47 17.73
CA ARG A 62 -7.48 3.36 19.12
C ARG A 62 -8.10 4.65 19.65
N ARG A 63 -7.47 5.80 19.38
CA ARG A 63 -8.02 7.11 19.77
C ARG A 63 -9.34 7.44 19.07
N LEU A 64 -9.48 7.09 17.79
CA LEU A 64 -10.71 7.30 17.03
C LEU A 64 -11.88 6.53 17.64
N VAL A 65 -11.67 5.27 18.00
CA VAL A 65 -12.70 4.43 18.62
C VAL A 65 -12.96 4.88 20.07
N GLU A 66 -11.94 4.87 20.93
CA GLU A 66 -12.12 5.05 22.38
C GLU A 66 -12.47 6.49 22.78
N THR A 67 -11.91 7.50 22.09
CA THR A 67 -12.06 8.92 22.49
C THR A 67 -13.01 9.68 21.58
N ARG A 68 -13.09 9.34 20.29
CA ARG A 68 -13.92 10.07 19.31
C ARG A 68 -15.22 9.34 18.95
N GLY A 69 -15.40 8.10 19.41
CA GLY A 69 -16.60 7.30 19.21
C GLY A 69 -16.83 6.89 17.75
N ALA A 70 -15.75 6.64 16.99
CA ALA A 70 -15.89 6.10 15.63
C ALA A 70 -16.34 4.63 15.67
N GLU A 71 -17.32 4.28 14.84
CA GLU A 71 -17.86 2.93 14.69
C GLU A 71 -17.13 2.21 13.55
N LEU A 72 -16.40 1.14 13.88
CA LEU A 72 -15.73 0.32 12.88
C LEU A 72 -16.74 -0.52 12.10
N PHE A 73 -16.66 -0.45 10.78
CA PHE A 73 -17.55 -1.17 9.87
C PHE A 73 -16.75 -1.96 8.84
N ALA A 74 -16.96 -3.27 8.76
CA ALA A 74 -16.38 -4.06 7.68
C ALA A 74 -17.18 -3.84 6.40
N PHE A 75 -16.50 -3.61 5.27
CA PHE A 75 -17.17 -3.63 3.98
C PHE A 75 -17.86 -4.98 3.75
N PRO A 76 -19.09 -4.99 3.19
CA PRO A 76 -19.76 -6.22 2.80
C PRO A 76 -18.94 -7.00 1.76
N GLU A 77 -18.99 -8.32 1.82
CA GLU A 77 -18.22 -9.19 0.93
C GLU A 77 -18.60 -9.01 -0.55
N ASP A 78 -19.89 -8.78 -0.83
CA ASP A 78 -20.38 -8.51 -2.18
C ASP A 78 -19.84 -7.19 -2.75
N VAL A 79 -19.70 -6.17 -1.91
CA VAL A 79 -19.04 -4.90 -2.28
C VAL A 79 -17.56 -5.12 -2.59
N LEU A 80 -16.84 -5.87 -1.74
CA LEU A 80 -15.43 -6.18 -1.97
C LEU A 80 -15.22 -7.02 -3.24
N SER A 81 -16.08 -8.01 -3.48
CA SER A 81 -16.05 -8.83 -4.70
C SER A 81 -16.34 -7.99 -5.94
N ALA A 82 -17.34 -7.12 -5.89
CA ALA A 82 -17.67 -6.24 -7.01
C ALA A 82 -16.53 -5.25 -7.31
N ALA A 83 -15.91 -4.68 -6.27
CA ALA A 83 -14.76 -3.81 -6.40
C ALA A 83 -13.55 -4.53 -7.02
N LYS A 84 -13.30 -5.79 -6.61
CA LYS A 84 -12.25 -6.62 -7.19
C LYS A 84 -12.46 -6.85 -8.69
N THR A 85 -13.67 -7.25 -9.10
CA THR A 85 -13.99 -7.43 -10.52
C THR A 85 -13.87 -6.12 -11.30
N ALA A 86 -14.39 -5.02 -10.78
CA ALA A 86 -14.25 -3.72 -11.44
C ALA A 86 -12.78 -3.28 -11.59
N ALA A 87 -11.92 -3.64 -10.64
CA ALA A 87 -10.49 -3.36 -10.74
C ALA A 87 -9.83 -4.14 -11.89
N GLU A 88 -10.25 -5.38 -12.17
CA GLU A 88 -9.75 -6.17 -13.30
C GLU A 88 -9.96 -5.44 -14.63
N ASP A 89 -11.16 -4.90 -14.86
CA ASP A 89 -11.47 -4.10 -16.06
C ASP A 89 -10.55 -2.87 -16.19
N VAL A 90 -10.23 -2.21 -15.07
CA VAL A 90 -9.32 -1.05 -15.05
C VAL A 90 -7.88 -1.46 -15.41
N TYR A 91 -7.40 -2.58 -14.89
CA TYR A 91 -6.06 -3.09 -15.23
C TYR A 91 -5.96 -3.51 -16.69
N GLU A 92 -7.00 -4.16 -17.24
CA GLU A 92 -7.06 -4.52 -18.65
C GLU A 92 -7.06 -3.29 -19.55
N ALA A 93 -7.90 -2.30 -19.24
CA ALA A 93 -7.94 -1.04 -19.97
C ALA A 93 -6.60 -0.28 -19.89
N PHE A 94 -5.94 -0.30 -18.73
CA PHE A 94 -4.63 0.31 -18.57
C PHE A 94 -3.56 -0.42 -19.39
N ALA A 95 -3.50 -1.76 -19.31
CA ALA A 95 -2.56 -2.57 -20.07
C ALA A 95 -2.74 -2.41 -21.60
N ALA A 96 -3.97 -2.20 -22.06
CA ALA A 96 -4.27 -2.00 -23.48
C ALA A 96 -3.73 -0.67 -24.05
N ARG A 97 -3.26 0.25 -23.20
CA ARG A 97 -2.71 1.55 -23.65
C ARG A 97 -1.35 1.43 -24.34
N GLY A 98 -0.57 0.40 -24.04
CA GLY A 98 0.77 0.28 -24.57
C GLY A 98 1.58 -0.88 -23.99
N ALA A 99 2.75 -1.12 -24.60
CA ALA A 99 3.64 -2.21 -24.19
C ALA A 99 4.20 -2.00 -22.78
N ASP A 100 4.49 -0.75 -22.39
CA ASP A 100 5.01 -0.39 -21.08
C ASP A 100 3.94 -0.55 -20.00
N GLU A 101 2.71 -0.07 -20.24
CA GLU A 101 1.59 -0.27 -19.32
C GLU A 101 1.30 -1.76 -19.11
N ALA A 102 1.30 -2.54 -20.20
CA ALA A 102 1.14 -3.99 -20.11
C ALA A 102 2.27 -4.65 -19.32
N ALA A 103 3.51 -4.16 -19.44
CA ALA A 103 4.65 -4.65 -18.65
C ALA A 103 4.49 -4.34 -17.16
N VAL A 104 4.04 -3.13 -16.81
CA VAL A 104 3.75 -2.73 -15.43
C VAL A 104 2.68 -3.62 -14.82
N VAL A 105 1.55 -3.85 -15.52
CA VAL A 105 0.46 -4.70 -15.04
C VAL A 105 0.92 -6.14 -14.82
N ARG A 106 1.67 -6.72 -15.77
CA ARG A 106 2.23 -8.07 -15.61
C ARG A 106 3.17 -8.17 -14.41
N SER A 107 4.07 -7.19 -14.23
CA SER A 107 5.01 -7.16 -13.11
C SER A 107 4.26 -7.06 -11.78
N TYR A 108 3.27 -6.16 -11.70
CA TYR A 108 2.46 -5.95 -10.51
C TYR A 108 1.73 -7.24 -10.08
N PHE A 109 0.99 -7.87 -11.01
CA PHE A 109 0.26 -9.10 -10.69
C PHE A 109 1.18 -10.26 -10.32
N GLY A 110 2.33 -10.41 -10.99
CA GLY A 110 3.30 -11.45 -10.65
C GLY A 110 3.79 -11.36 -9.20
N VAL A 111 4.10 -10.15 -8.73
CA VAL A 111 4.54 -9.95 -7.33
C VAL A 111 3.36 -10.07 -6.36
N ARG A 112 2.19 -9.50 -6.71
CA ARG A 112 0.98 -9.60 -5.88
C ARG A 112 0.62 -11.04 -5.58
N ASP A 113 0.59 -11.89 -6.60
CA ASP A 113 0.17 -13.30 -6.46
C ASP A 113 1.21 -14.06 -5.62
N LEU A 114 2.50 -13.88 -5.90
CA LEU A 114 3.60 -14.46 -5.11
C LEU A 114 3.50 -14.08 -3.62
N LEU A 115 3.27 -12.80 -3.32
CA LEU A 115 3.18 -12.31 -1.93
C LEU A 115 1.86 -12.70 -1.26
N SER A 116 0.76 -12.82 -2.02
CA SER A 116 -0.54 -13.23 -1.48
C SER A 116 -0.48 -14.67 -0.98
N ASP A 117 0.13 -15.56 -1.75
CA ASP A 117 0.34 -16.96 -1.36
C ASP A 117 1.12 -17.06 -0.05
N TRP A 118 2.26 -16.35 0.05
CA TRP A 118 3.04 -16.30 1.28
C TRP A 118 2.27 -15.67 2.46
N SER A 119 1.57 -14.56 2.23
CA SER A 119 0.82 -13.84 3.27
C SER A 119 -0.32 -14.68 3.85
N SER A 120 -0.94 -15.51 3.00
CA SER A 120 -2.05 -16.40 3.37
C SER A 120 -1.66 -17.50 4.37
N VAL A 121 -0.38 -17.92 4.37
CA VAL A 121 0.15 -18.95 5.28
C VAL A 121 0.97 -18.36 6.43
N SER A 122 1.42 -17.11 6.32
CA SER A 122 2.24 -16.43 7.31
C SER A 122 1.41 -15.48 8.18
N VAL A 123 1.37 -14.18 7.84
CA VAL A 123 0.79 -13.13 8.70
C VAL A 123 -0.70 -13.35 8.95
N GLN A 124 -1.47 -13.77 7.93
CA GLN A 124 -2.90 -13.98 8.08
C GLN A 124 -3.19 -15.11 9.08
N ARG A 125 -2.48 -16.23 8.98
CA ARG A 125 -2.67 -17.38 9.88
C ARG A 125 -2.09 -17.12 11.26
N TYR A 126 -0.98 -16.40 11.35
CA TYR A 126 -0.41 -15.98 12.62
C TYR A 126 -1.41 -15.15 13.43
N LEU A 127 -2.01 -14.12 12.81
CA LEU A 127 -3.01 -13.26 13.46
C LEU A 127 -4.27 -14.05 13.82
N ALA A 128 -4.75 -14.94 12.95
CA ALA A 128 -5.91 -15.77 13.28
C ALA A 128 -5.65 -16.74 14.47
N ALA A 129 -4.40 -17.19 14.64
CA ALA A 129 -4.04 -18.14 15.69
C ALA A 129 -3.65 -17.49 17.02
N ARG A 130 -3.07 -16.28 16.99
CA ARG A 130 -2.46 -15.63 18.17
C ARG A 130 -2.75 -14.13 18.32
N GLY A 131 -3.42 -13.53 17.35
CA GLY A 131 -3.82 -12.12 17.38
C GLY A 131 -5.08 -11.88 18.20
#